data_AF-I2K6Y4-F1
#
_entry.id   AF-I2K6Y4-F1
#
_cell.length_a   1.000
_cell.length_b   1.000
_cell.length_c   1.000
_cell.angle_alpha   90.00
_cell.angle_beta   90.00
_cell.angle_gamma   90.00
#
_symmetry.space_group_name_H-M   'P 1'
#
loop_
_entity.id
_entity.type
_entity.pdbx_description
1 polymer ?
#
loop_
_entity_poly.entity_id
_entity_poly.type
_entity_poly.pdbx_seq_one_letter_code
_entity_poly.pdbx_strand_id
1 'polypeptide(L)'
;MENALLLTMILLFAELFEATIQRAQTLVGVLAKLYTYYQKSIFLFFLIQPGFYFILFVVVLTGVLNLTMIFLLAIKIFDLFYKIELIKKVFIERKVSPEIAQMLEWKIPSMFFWMGAALYPPLLLFALT
;
A
#
# COMPACT_ATOMS: atom_id res chain seq x y z
N MET A 1 21.65 -14.12 -4.07
CA MET A 1 21.12 -13.61 -5.36
C MET A 1 19.89 -14.37 -5.85
N GLU A 2 19.92 -15.70 -5.96
CA GLU A 2 18.78 -16.48 -6.51
C GLU A 2 17.47 -16.28 -5.71
N ASN A 3 17.55 -16.31 -4.38
CA ASN A 3 16.39 -16.05 -3.52
C ASN A 3 15.91 -14.58 -3.55
N ALA A 4 16.81 -13.62 -3.81
CA ALA A 4 16.44 -12.20 -3.81
C ALA A 4 15.50 -11.87 -4.97
N LEU A 5 15.80 -12.38 -6.17
CA LEU A 5 14.96 -12.19 -7.35
C LEU A 5 13.58 -12.83 -7.17
N LEU A 6 13.52 -14.04 -6.60
CA LEU A 6 12.25 -14.70 -6.28
C LEU A 6 11.41 -13.88 -5.31
N LEU A 7 12.00 -13.41 -4.21
CA LEU A 7 11.29 -12.60 -3.21
C LEU A 7 10.80 -11.27 -3.83
N THR A 8 11.64 -10.61 -4.63
CA THR A 8 11.27 -9.41 -5.39
C THR A 8 10.11 -9.66 -6.34
N MET A 9 10.08 -10.80 -7.05
CA MET A 9 8.97 -11.16 -7.94
C MET A 9 7.67 -11.41 -7.17
N ILE A 10 7.73 -12.05 -6.00
CA ILE A 10 6.55 -12.25 -5.16
C ILE A 10 6.01 -10.90 -4.66
N LEU A 11 6.90 -9.98 -4.24
CA LEU A 11 6.50 -8.63 -3.85
C LEU A 11 5.84 -7.90 -5.03
N LEU A 12 6.41 -8.00 -6.24
CA LEU A 12 5.80 -7.41 -7.43
C LEU A 12 4.36 -7.90 -7.62
N PHE A 13 4.10 -9.22 -7.57
CA PHE A 13 2.74 -9.74 -7.69
C PHE A 13 1.81 -9.29 -6.56
N ALA A 14 2.31 -9.21 -5.32
CA ALA A 14 1.53 -8.68 -4.20
C ALA A 14 1.12 -7.22 -4.42
N GLU A 15 2.01 -6.37 -4.93
CA GLU A 15 1.71 -4.97 -5.25
C GLU A 15 0.76 -4.83 -6.45
N LEU A 16 0.90 -5.68 -7.47
CA LEU A 16 -0.05 -5.71 -8.61
C LEU A 16 -1.47 -6.12 -8.15
N PHE A 17 -1.56 -7.05 -7.20
CA PHE A 17 -2.83 -7.44 -6.58
C PHE A 17 -3.44 -6.27 -5.79
N GLU A 18 -2.66 -5.59 -4.95
CA GLU A 18 -3.07 -4.38 -4.23
C GLU A 18 -3.60 -3.31 -5.19
N ALA A 19 -2.83 -3.01 -6.24
CA ALA A 19 -3.19 -2.05 -7.27
C ALA A 19 -4.52 -2.38 -7.95
N THR A 20 -4.76 -3.66 -8.24
CA THR A 20 -5.98 -4.13 -8.91
C THR A 20 -7.20 -3.96 -8.02
N ILE A 21 -7.10 -4.32 -6.74
CA ILE A 21 -8.20 -4.16 -5.77
C ILE A 21 -8.52 -2.68 -5.57
N GLN A 22 -7.49 -1.85 -5.39
CA GLN A 22 -7.62 -0.43 -5.03
C GLN A 22 -8.00 0.46 -6.21
N ARG A 23 -7.93 -0.05 -7.45
CA ARG A 23 -8.16 0.75 -8.66
C ARG A 23 -9.50 1.47 -8.66
N ALA A 24 -9.48 2.78 -8.81
CA ALA A 24 -10.68 3.61 -8.98
C ALA A 24 -10.37 4.85 -9.83
N GLN A 25 -11.41 5.58 -10.26
CA GLN A 25 -11.22 6.78 -11.09
C GLN A 25 -10.79 8.01 -10.28
N THR A 26 -11.17 8.06 -8.99
CA THR A 26 -10.91 9.19 -8.09
C THR A 26 -10.35 8.69 -6.76
N LEU A 27 -9.72 9.58 -6.00
CA LEU A 27 -9.20 9.25 -4.66
C LEU A 27 -10.32 8.81 -3.72
N VAL A 28 -11.47 9.49 -3.72
CA VAL A 28 -12.64 9.05 -2.94
C VAL A 28 -13.12 7.66 -3.36
N GLY A 29 -13.02 7.30 -4.64
CA GLY A 29 -13.35 5.97 -5.13
C GLY A 29 -12.42 4.89 -4.59
N VAL A 30 -11.12 5.19 -4.49
CA VAL A 30 -10.12 4.28 -3.87
C VAL A 30 -10.48 4.09 -2.40
N LEU A 31 -10.70 5.18 -1.67
CA LEU A 31 -11.03 5.11 -0.25
C LEU A 31 -12.38 4.42 -0.01
N ALA A 32 -13.38 4.62 -0.87
CA ALA A 32 -14.68 3.96 -0.77
C ALA A 32 -14.55 2.44 -0.92
N LYS A 33 -13.75 1.97 -1.89
CA LYS A 33 -13.45 0.54 -2.03
C LYS A 33 -12.77 -0.01 -0.78
N LEU A 34 -11.72 0.65 -0.31
CA LEU A 34 -11.01 0.27 0.91
C LEU A 34 -11.94 0.26 2.14
N TYR A 35 -12.84 1.22 2.22
CA TYR A 35 -13.83 1.32 3.29
C TYR A 35 -14.78 0.12 3.32
N THR A 36 -15.13 -0.49 2.17
CA THR A 36 -15.96 -1.72 2.17
C THR A 36 -15.31 -2.89 2.92
N TYR A 37 -13.98 -2.99 2.90
CA TYR A 37 -13.25 -4.00 3.66
C TYR A 37 -13.12 -3.59 5.13
N TYR A 38 -12.79 -2.32 5.37
CA TYR A 38 -12.68 -1.75 6.72
C TYR A 38 -13.98 -1.90 7.52
N GLN A 39 -15.13 -1.63 6.91
CA GLN A 39 -16.45 -1.71 7.53
C GLN A 39 -16.79 -3.15 7.97
N LYS A 40 -16.37 -4.16 7.21
CA LYS A 40 -16.56 -5.57 7.57
C LYS A 40 -15.67 -5.96 8.75
N SER A 41 -14.39 -5.57 8.69
CA SER A 41 -13.42 -5.78 9.75
C SER A 41 -12.13 -5.03 9.46
N ILE A 42 -11.51 -4.49 10.51
CA ILE A 42 -10.14 -3.92 10.40
C ILE A 42 -9.13 -4.98 9.93
N PHE A 43 -9.31 -6.24 10.31
CA PHE A 43 -8.43 -7.34 9.88
C PHE A 43 -8.54 -7.59 8.37
N LEU A 44 -9.75 -7.48 7.81
CA LEU A 44 -9.96 -7.64 6.38
C LEU A 44 -9.30 -6.49 5.59
N PHE A 45 -9.37 -5.27 6.12
CA PHE A 45 -8.65 -4.13 5.54
C PHE A 45 -7.14 -4.32 5.54
N PHE A 46 -6.58 -4.95 6.57
CA PHE A 46 -5.17 -5.28 6.55
C PHE A 46 -4.84 -6.40 5.57
N LEU A 47 -5.66 -7.46 5.50
CA LEU A 47 -5.42 -8.60 4.60
C LEU A 47 -5.36 -8.24 3.11
N ILE A 48 -6.06 -7.18 2.68
CA ILE A 48 -5.99 -6.69 1.29
C ILE A 48 -4.69 -5.93 0.97
N GLN A 49 -3.74 -5.85 1.91
CA GLN A 49 -2.41 -5.24 1.75
C GLN A 49 -1.29 -6.28 1.92
N PRO A 50 -1.26 -7.34 1.08
CA PRO A 50 -0.30 -8.43 1.21
C PRO A 50 1.17 -8.00 1.09
N GLY A 51 1.48 -6.93 0.35
CA GLY A 51 2.85 -6.44 0.16
C GLY A 51 3.49 -6.01 1.48
N PHE A 52 2.72 -5.41 2.39
CA PHE A 52 3.21 -5.03 3.72
C PHE A 52 3.67 -6.25 4.53
N TYR A 53 2.80 -7.27 4.61
CA TYR A 53 3.11 -8.50 5.33
C TYR A 53 4.23 -9.30 4.69
N PHE A 54 4.30 -9.28 3.36
CA PHE A 54 5.36 -9.94 2.64
C PHE A 54 6.72 -9.31 2.93
N ILE A 55 6.83 -7.98 2.99
CA ILE A 55 8.08 -7.31 3.37
C ILE A 55 8.49 -7.66 4.80
N LEU A 56 7.55 -7.65 5.76
CA LEU A 56 7.83 -8.10 7.13
C LEU A 56 8.33 -9.55 7.17
N PHE A 57 7.71 -10.43 6.40
CA PHE A 57 8.15 -11.82 6.26
C PHE A 57 9.58 -11.90 5.70
N VAL A 58 9.92 -11.11 4.68
CA VAL A 58 11.29 -11.08 4.12
C VAL A 58 12.31 -10.64 5.18
N VAL A 59 11.99 -9.63 6.00
CA VAL A 59 12.87 -9.18 7.09
C VAL A 59 13.12 -10.31 8.08
N VAL A 60 12.06 -11.01 8.51
CA VAL A 60 12.19 -12.14 9.45
C VAL A 60 12.96 -13.30 8.84
N LEU A 61 12.70 -13.62 7.56
CA LEU A 61 13.31 -14.73 6.84
C LEU A 61 14.82 -14.51 6.61
N THR A 62 15.20 -13.29 6.24
CA THR A 62 16.59 -12.97 5.82
C THR A 62 17.43 -12.38 6.94
N GLY A 63 16.80 -11.84 8.00
CA GLY A 63 17.47 -11.07 9.04
C GLY A 63 18.01 -9.71 8.56
N VAL A 64 17.71 -9.28 7.33
CA VAL A 64 18.23 -8.04 6.74
C VAL A 64 17.36 -6.85 7.15
N LEU A 65 17.95 -5.90 7.87
CA LEU A 65 17.32 -4.64 8.28
C LEU A 65 18.25 -3.44 8.03
N ASN A 66 18.71 -3.29 6.80
CA ASN A 66 19.49 -2.13 6.38
C ASN A 66 18.60 -0.88 6.17
N LEU A 67 19.24 0.26 5.90
CA LEU A 67 18.54 1.54 5.72
C LEU A 67 17.46 1.47 4.62
N THR A 68 17.73 0.79 3.51
CA THR A 68 16.76 0.61 2.42
C THR A 68 15.53 -0.17 2.87
N MET A 69 15.72 -1.27 3.61
CA MET A 69 14.64 -2.09 4.15
C MET A 69 13.80 -1.30 5.18
N ILE A 70 14.47 -0.53 6.05
CA ILE A 70 13.79 0.36 7.00
C ILE A 70 12.94 1.41 6.26
N PHE A 71 13.50 2.02 5.22
CA PHE A 71 12.77 3.00 4.41
C PHE A 71 11.56 2.38 3.69
N LEU A 72 11.74 1.19 3.12
CA LEU A 72 10.66 0.44 2.47
C LEU A 72 9.51 0.13 3.45
N LEU A 73 9.85 -0.35 4.65
CA LEU A 73 8.88 -0.58 5.72
C LEU A 73 8.18 0.72 6.14
N ALA A 74 8.92 1.80 6.33
CA ALA A 74 8.37 3.10 6.73
C ALA A 74 7.35 3.62 5.71
N ILE A 75 7.63 3.50 4.40
CA ILE A 75 6.68 3.90 3.35
C ILE A 75 5.40 3.05 3.42
N LYS A 76 5.51 1.72 3.52
CA LYS A 76 4.32 0.85 3.58
C LYS A 76 3.50 1.08 4.85
N ILE A 77 4.15 1.32 5.98
CA ILE A 77 3.49 1.71 7.23
C ILE A 77 2.76 3.03 7.03
N PHE A 78 3.44 4.06 6.51
CA PHE A 78 2.82 5.36 6.28
C PHE A 78 1.61 5.26 5.35
N ASP A 79 1.72 4.54 4.24
CA ASP A 79 0.62 4.29 3.30
C ASP A 79 -0.59 3.66 3.99
N LEU A 80 -0.36 2.61 4.79
CA LEU A 80 -1.40 1.90 5.54
C LEU A 80 -2.11 2.81 6.55
N PHE A 81 -1.34 3.51 7.39
CA PHE A 81 -1.87 4.40 8.42
C PHE A 81 -2.61 5.58 7.80
N TYR A 82 -2.05 6.18 6.75
CA TYR A 82 -2.65 7.33 6.08
C TYR A 82 -3.99 6.96 5.43
N LYS A 83 -4.10 5.77 4.80
CA LYS A 83 -5.36 5.25 4.28
C LYS A 83 -6.43 5.09 5.37
N ILE A 84 -6.07 4.51 6.53
CA ILE A 84 -7.00 4.37 7.67
C ILE A 84 -7.47 5.74 8.15
N GLU A 85 -6.54 6.67 8.32
CA GLU A 85 -6.83 8.01 8.81
C GLU A 85 -7.76 8.77 7.87
N LEU A 86 -7.52 8.69 6.56
CA LEU A 86 -8.41 9.27 5.56
C LEU A 86 -9.78 8.61 5.57
N ILE A 87 -9.87 7.28 5.68
CA ILE A 87 -11.15 6.58 5.78
C ILE A 87 -11.95 7.07 6.98
N LYS A 88 -11.32 7.21 8.15
CA LYS A 88 -11.97 7.73 9.37
C LYS A 88 -12.49 9.14 9.16
N LYS A 89 -11.64 10.05 8.67
CA LYS A 89 -12.02 11.45 8.44
C LYS A 89 -13.17 11.60 7.44
N VAL A 90 -13.11 10.84 6.35
CA VAL A 90 -14.06 10.97 5.22
C VAL A 90 -15.38 10.26 5.50
N PHE A 91 -15.35 8.99 5.91
CA PHE A 91 -16.56 8.16 5.99
C PHE A 91 -17.18 8.09 7.39
N ILE A 92 -16.38 8.23 8.45
CA ILE A 92 -16.84 8.05 9.83
C ILE A 92 -17.11 9.41 10.48
N GLU A 93 -16.10 10.26 10.57
CA GLU A 93 -16.21 11.57 11.22
C GLU A 93 -16.92 12.61 10.35
N ARG A 94 -16.90 12.41 9.01
CA ARG A 94 -17.44 13.34 8.01
C ARG A 94 -16.88 14.76 8.15
N LYS A 95 -15.67 14.87 8.69
CA LYS A 95 -14.92 16.12 8.85
C LYS A 95 -13.99 16.27 7.66
N VAL A 96 -14.55 16.74 6.55
CA VAL A 96 -13.80 16.99 5.32
C VAL A 96 -13.69 18.50 5.17
N SER A 97 -12.48 19.04 5.31
CA SER A 97 -12.26 20.45 4.99
C SER A 97 -12.46 20.66 3.48
N PRO A 98 -12.79 21.88 3.03
CA PRO A 98 -12.97 22.16 1.60
C PRO A 98 -11.77 21.73 0.75
N GLU A 99 -10.55 21.85 1.28
CA GLU A 99 -9.32 21.44 0.60
C GLU A 99 -9.24 19.92 0.43
N ILE A 100 -9.57 19.15 1.48
CA ILE A 100 -9.59 17.69 1.41
C ILE A 100 -10.68 17.22 0.46
N ALA A 101 -11.85 17.86 0.45
CA ALA A 101 -12.93 17.54 -0.48
C ALA A 101 -12.48 17.69 -1.94
N GLN A 102 -11.77 18.77 -2.26
CA GLN A 102 -11.22 18.99 -3.59
C GLN A 102 -10.20 17.91 -3.97
N MET A 103 -9.28 17.55 -3.06
CA MET A 103 -8.30 16.47 -3.29
C MET A 103 -8.96 15.10 -3.51
N LEU A 104 -10.08 14.83 -2.82
CA LEU A 104 -10.81 13.57 -2.93
C LEU A 104 -11.46 13.37 -4.32
N GLU A 105 -11.83 14.46 -4.98
CA GLU A 105 -12.39 14.46 -6.33
C GLU A 105 -11.33 14.36 -7.42
N TRP A 106 -10.04 14.46 -7.08
CA TRP A 106 -8.97 14.36 -8.07
C TRP A 106 -9.01 13.02 -8.78
N LYS A 107 -8.99 13.11 -10.12
CA LYS A 107 -8.88 11.92 -10.97
C LYS A 107 -7.48 11.36 -10.84
N ILE A 108 -7.39 10.08 -10.48
CA ILE A 108 -6.12 9.38 -10.37
C ILE A 108 -5.76 8.83 -11.75
N PRO A 109 -4.64 9.26 -12.36
CA PRO A 109 -4.16 8.65 -13.59
C PRO A 109 -3.97 7.15 -13.39
N SER A 110 -4.38 6.33 -14.37
CA SER A 110 -4.29 4.87 -14.24
C SER A 110 -2.85 4.37 -13.98
N MET A 111 -1.83 5.14 -14.37
CA MET A 111 -0.44 4.83 -14.11
C MET A 111 -0.07 4.85 -12.61
N PHE A 112 -0.75 5.69 -11.82
CA PHE A 112 -0.45 5.88 -10.39
C PHE A 112 -0.70 4.62 -9.56
N PHE A 113 -1.63 3.76 -9.98
CA PHE A 113 -1.89 2.48 -9.32
C PHE A 113 -0.72 1.50 -9.45
N TRP A 114 0.12 1.63 -10.47
CA TRP A 114 1.29 0.78 -10.65
C TRP A 114 2.51 1.30 -9.89
N MET A 115 2.41 2.44 -9.20
CA MET A 115 3.54 3.06 -8.50
C MET A 115 4.16 2.14 -7.44
N GLY A 116 3.34 1.45 -6.65
CA GLY A 116 3.85 0.49 -5.66
C GLY A 116 4.61 -0.67 -6.31
N ALA A 117 4.03 -1.25 -7.37
CA ALA A 117 4.64 -2.32 -8.15
C ALA A 117 5.93 -1.89 -8.87
N ALA A 118 6.05 -0.62 -9.24
CA ALA A 118 7.26 -0.08 -9.87
C ALA A 118 8.33 0.30 -8.84
N LEU A 119 7.94 0.80 -7.65
CA LEU A 119 8.86 1.35 -6.66
C LEU A 119 9.41 0.31 -5.69
N TYR A 120 8.54 -0.54 -5.15
CA TYR A 120 8.91 -1.40 -4.02
C TYR A 120 9.75 -2.62 -4.40
N PRO A 121 9.49 -3.33 -5.52
CA PRO A 121 10.33 -4.47 -5.90
C PRO A 121 11.80 -4.10 -6.17
N PRO A 122 12.14 -2.99 -6.88
CA PRO A 122 13.53 -2.56 -7.02
C PRO A 122 14.19 -2.19 -5.68
N LEU A 123 13.47 -1.52 -4.78
CA LEU A 123 13.97 -1.20 -3.44
C LEU A 123 14.27 -2.47 -2.63
N LEU A 124 13.39 -3.48 -2.72
CA LEU A 124 13.62 -4.76 -2.06
C LEU A 124 14.84 -5.47 -2.65
N LEU A 125 14.98 -5.48 -3.98
CA LEU A 125 16.12 -6.09 -4.64
C LEU A 125 17.43 -5.43 -4.16
N PHE A 126 17.48 -4.10 -4.18
CA PHE A 126 18.63 -3.33 -3.68
C PHE A 126 18.91 -3.56 -2.19
N ALA A 127 17.87 -3.79 -1.38
CA ALA A 127 18.05 -4.10 0.04
C ALA A 127 18.64 -5.51 0.28
N LEU A 128 18.44 -6.46 -0.64
CA LEU A 128 18.85 -7.86 -0.50
C LEU A 128 20.16 -8.22 -1.23
N THR A 129 20.70 -7.30 -2.03
CA THR A 129 21.97 -7.45 -2.76
C THR A 129 23.06 -6.61 -2.11
#